data_AF-A0A8J3WVS6-F1
#
_entry.id   AF-A0A8J3WVS6-F1
#
_cell.length_a   1.000
_cell.length_b   1.000
_cell.length_c   1.000
_cell.angle_alpha   90.00
_cell.angle_beta   90.00
_cell.angle_gamma   90.00
#
_symmetry.space_group_name_H-M   'P 1'
#
loop_
_entity.id
_entity.type
_entity.pdbx_description
1 polymer ?
#
loop_
_entity_poly.entity_id
_entity_poly.type
_entity_poly.pdbx_seq_one_letter_code
_entity_poly.pdbx_strand_id
1 'polypeptide(L)'
;MNIPSRSAVVRRRRALARTVLHDLAETGHTTVPPWWEAEIEREFGGLGGFLAELSRQWWTAYAAHLDALIELGAGDPCQAWADVTERLPQLRAVLDAHAGEPALAEAERRHGDVLRWILRREPRQAA
;
A
#
# COMPACT_ATOMS: atom_id res chain seq x y z
N MET A 1 -22.85 -2.58 23.34
CA MET A 1 -21.72 -2.19 22.45
C MET A 1 -21.83 -3.00 21.19
N ASN A 2 -22.05 -2.37 20.03
CA ASN A 2 -22.22 -3.04 18.75
C ASN A 2 -20.84 -3.18 18.09
N ILE A 3 -20.27 -4.38 18.05
CA ILE A 3 -18.95 -4.61 17.45
C ILE A 3 -19.16 -4.51 15.93
N PRO A 4 -18.55 -3.52 15.24
CA PRO A 4 -18.69 -3.42 13.80
C PRO A 4 -18.14 -4.69 13.14
N SER A 5 -18.89 -5.25 12.20
CA SER A 5 -18.44 -6.42 11.44
C SER A 5 -17.10 -6.10 10.76
N ARG A 6 -16.23 -7.11 10.64
CA ARG A 6 -14.90 -6.98 10.02
C ARG A 6 -14.93 -6.25 8.67
N SER A 7 -15.94 -6.51 7.85
CA SER A 7 -16.14 -5.86 6.55
C SER A 7 -16.45 -4.36 6.65
N ALA A 8 -17.14 -3.91 7.70
CA ALA A 8 -17.43 -2.51 7.94
C ALA A 8 -16.16 -1.74 8.35
N VAL A 9 -15.32 -2.35 9.19
CA VAL A 9 -14.02 -1.79 9.60
C VAL A 9 -13.08 -1.64 8.40
N VAL A 10 -12.99 -2.67 7.54
CA VAL A 10 -12.16 -2.62 6.32
C VAL A 10 -12.62 -1.52 5.37
N ARG A 11 -13.92 -1.40 5.13
CA ARG A 11 -14.46 -0.33 4.27
C ARG A 11 -14.17 1.06 4.83
N ARG A 12 -14.33 1.23 6.15
CA ARG A 12 -14.06 2.51 6.82
C ARG A 12 -12.59 2.91 6.72
N ARG A 13 -11.67 2.00 7.03
CA ARG A 13 -10.22 2.23 6.88
C ARG A 13 -9.84 2.60 5.45
N ARG A 14 -10.38 1.89 4.45
CA ARG A 14 -10.14 2.20 3.04
C ARG A 14 -10.68 3.57 2.65
N ALA A 15 -11.89 3.92 3.11
CA ALA A 15 -12.47 5.24 2.86
C ALA A 15 -11.61 6.35 3.47
N LEU A 16 -11.21 6.20 4.75
CA LEU A 16 -10.36 7.18 5.42
C LEU A 16 -9.00 7.34 4.71
N ALA A 17 -8.33 6.23 4.36
CA ALA A 17 -7.06 6.30 3.64
C ALA A 17 -7.18 7.03 2.30
N ARG A 18 -8.28 6.78 1.55
CA ARG A 18 -8.56 7.50 0.30
C ARG A 18 -8.79 8.98 0.54
N THR A 19 -9.54 9.35 1.57
CA THR A 19 -9.78 10.77 1.91
C THR A 19 -8.49 11.48 2.29
N VAL A 20 -7.66 10.87 3.14
CA VAL A 20 -6.36 11.43 3.54
C VAL A 20 -5.47 11.62 2.31
N LEU A 21 -5.33 10.60 1.46
CA LEU A 21 -4.51 10.71 0.24
C LEU A 21 -5.02 11.78 -0.73
N HIS A 22 -6.35 11.96 -0.82
CA HIS A 22 -6.93 13.02 -1.63
C HIS A 22 -6.62 14.41 -1.06
N ASP A 23 -6.75 14.59 0.25
CA ASP A 23 -6.40 15.85 0.92
C ASP A 23 -4.90 16.18 0.75
N LEU A 24 -4.03 15.19 0.89
CA LEU A 24 -2.59 15.32 0.63
C LEU A 24 -2.29 15.70 -0.82
N ALA A 25 -3.05 15.15 -1.78
CA ALA A 25 -2.91 15.50 -3.19
C ALA A 25 -3.30 16.96 -3.47
N GLU A 26 -4.42 17.41 -2.90
CA GLU A 26 -4.91 18.78 -3.06
C GLU A 26 -4.01 19.81 -2.37
N THR A 27 -3.48 19.48 -1.20
CA THR A 27 -2.62 20.38 -0.41
C THR A 27 -1.15 20.32 -0.81
N GLY A 28 -0.74 19.29 -1.55
CA GLY A 28 0.66 19.03 -1.92
C GLY A 28 1.52 18.51 -0.76
N HIS A 29 0.91 18.12 0.36
CA HIS A 29 1.63 17.56 1.50
C HIS A 29 2.07 16.12 1.23
N THR A 30 3.29 15.78 1.64
CA THR A 30 3.82 14.41 1.56
C THR A 30 3.85 13.72 2.93
N THR A 31 3.66 14.48 4.01
CA THR A 31 3.55 13.98 5.39
C THR A 31 2.13 14.19 5.91
N VAL A 32 1.67 13.29 6.76
CA VAL A 32 0.34 13.38 7.39
C VAL A 32 0.21 14.68 8.22
N PRO A 33 -0.74 15.57 7.89
CA PRO A 33 -0.98 16.78 8.66
C PRO A 33 -1.54 16.51 10.05
N PRO A 34 -1.32 17.41 11.03
CA PRO A 34 -1.76 17.21 12.42
C PRO A 34 -3.29 17.02 12.57
N TRP A 35 -4.09 17.62 11.68
CA TRP A 35 -5.55 17.50 11.73
C TRP A 35 -6.08 16.09 11.40
N TRP A 36 -5.25 15.20 10.87
CA TRP A 36 -5.60 13.80 10.63
C TRP A 36 -5.19 12.86 11.77
N GLU A 37 -4.39 13.32 12.74
CA GLU A 37 -3.80 12.46 13.78
C GLU A 37 -4.87 11.74 14.60
N ALA A 38 -5.94 12.42 15.02
CA ALA A 38 -6.98 11.82 15.86
C ALA A 38 -7.77 10.73 15.12
N GLU A 39 -8.13 10.97 13.86
CA GLU A 39 -8.80 10.00 12.99
C GLU A 39 -7.89 8.81 12.69
N ILE A 40 -6.61 9.05 12.43
CA ILE A 40 -5.62 8.01 12.15
C ILE A 40 -5.36 7.16 13.39
N GLU A 41 -5.23 7.79 14.56
CA GLU A 41 -5.10 7.10 15.84
C GLU A 41 -6.30 6.17 16.06
N ARG A 42 -7.52 6.70 15.91
CA ARG A 42 -8.75 5.95 16.13
C ARG A 42 -8.90 4.75 15.19
N GLU A 43 -8.62 4.93 13.90
CA GLU A 43 -8.93 3.91 12.90
C GLU A 43 -7.77 2.93 12.66
N PHE A 44 -6.52 3.40 12.78
CA PHE A 44 -5.32 2.62 12.45
C PHE A 44 -4.46 2.27 13.68
N GLY A 45 -4.72 2.85 14.85
CA GLY A 45 -3.82 2.75 16.01
C GLY A 45 -2.54 3.55 15.81
N GLY A 46 -2.64 4.67 15.10
CA GLY A 46 -1.56 5.64 14.91
C GLY A 46 -0.93 5.60 13.51
N LEU A 47 0.06 6.47 13.32
CA LEU A 47 0.75 6.67 12.05
C LEU A 47 1.36 5.38 11.50
N GLY A 48 1.97 4.55 12.35
CA GLY A 48 2.56 3.28 11.92
C GLY A 48 1.52 2.32 11.32
N GLY A 49 0.32 2.25 11.90
CA GLY A 49 -0.78 1.44 11.36
C GLY A 49 -1.31 1.98 10.04
N PHE A 50 -1.34 3.31 9.89
CA PHE A 50 -1.72 3.97 8.65
C PHE A 50 -0.70 3.73 7.53
N LEU A 51 0.59 3.90 7.80
CA LEU A 51 1.67 3.62 6.84
C LEU A 51 1.70 2.14 6.45
N ALA A 52 1.46 1.21 7.38
CA ALA A 52 1.34 -0.20 7.06
C ALA A 52 0.15 -0.50 6.13
N GLU A 53 -0.98 0.19 6.30
CA GLU A 53 -2.12 0.10 5.39
C GLU A 53 -1.79 0.63 3.99
N LEU A 54 -1.14 1.80 3.89
CA LEU A 54 -0.72 2.38 2.62
C LEU A 54 0.29 1.47 1.90
N SER A 55 1.29 0.97 2.63
CA SER A 55 2.27 0.00 2.12
C SER A 55 1.57 -1.24 1.56
N ARG A 56 0.57 -1.78 2.27
CA ARG A 56 -0.21 -2.92 1.78
C ARG A 56 -0.97 -2.60 0.49
N GLN A 57 -1.60 -1.44 0.40
CA GLN A 57 -2.33 -1.03 -0.81
C GLN A 57 -1.38 -0.91 -2.01
N TRP A 58 -0.22 -0.29 -1.81
CA TRP A 58 0.81 -0.17 -2.83
C TRP A 58 1.30 -1.53 -3.32
N TRP A 59 1.74 -2.39 -2.40
CA TRP A 59 2.27 -3.71 -2.74
C TRP A 59 1.22 -4.62 -3.38
N THR A 60 -0.05 -4.49 -2.99
CA THR A 60 -1.15 -5.22 -3.65
C THR A 60 -1.35 -4.74 -5.08
N ALA A 61 -1.32 -3.43 -5.34
CA ALA A 61 -1.44 -2.87 -6.68
C ALA A 61 -0.26 -3.28 -7.57
N TYR A 62 0.95 -3.23 -7.02
CA TYR A 62 2.17 -3.69 -7.69
C TYR A 62 2.11 -5.17 -8.05
N ALA A 63 1.79 -6.05 -7.09
CA ALA A 63 1.69 -7.48 -7.33
C ALA A 63 0.64 -7.80 -8.40
N ALA A 64 -0.56 -7.23 -8.28
CA ALA A 64 -1.64 -7.46 -9.25
C ALA A 64 -1.28 -6.97 -10.66
N HIS A 65 -0.56 -5.86 -10.77
CA HIS A 65 -0.12 -5.36 -12.07
C HIS A 65 1.04 -6.17 -12.66
N LEU A 66 1.98 -6.61 -11.82
CA LEU A 66 3.06 -7.50 -12.24
C LEU A 66 2.50 -8.83 -12.75
N ASP A 67 1.55 -9.44 -12.01
CA ASP A 67 0.87 -10.66 -12.44
C ASP A 67 0.19 -10.45 -13.80
N ALA A 68 -0.50 -9.33 -14.00
CA ALA A 68 -1.12 -9.01 -15.29
C ALA A 68 -0.10 -8.86 -16.43
N LEU A 69 1.07 -8.27 -16.17
CA LEU A 69 2.14 -8.15 -17.15
C LEU A 69 2.79 -9.50 -17.48
N ILE A 70 2.94 -10.39 -16.49
CA ILE A 70 3.43 -11.76 -16.68
C ILE A 70 2.48 -12.53 -17.60
N GLU A 71 1.18 -12.46 -17.36
CA GLU A 71 0.16 -13.10 -18.21
C GLU A 71 0.17 -12.59 -19.67
N LEU A 72 0.63 -11.37 -19.88
CA LEU A 72 0.79 -10.77 -21.22
C LEU A 72 2.16 -11.05 -21.86
N GLY A 73 3.04 -11.81 -21.18
CA GLY A 73 4.40 -12.11 -21.65
C GLY A 73 5.38 -10.94 -21.53
N ALA A 74 5.04 -9.91 -20.76
CA ALA A 74 5.81 -8.67 -20.58
C ALA A 74 6.11 -8.39 -19.09
N GLY A 75 6.32 -9.44 -18.29
CA GLY A 75 6.49 -9.38 -16.84
C GLY A 75 7.81 -8.74 -16.38
N ASP A 76 8.04 -7.47 -16.71
CA ASP A 76 9.15 -6.68 -16.18
C ASP A 76 8.75 -6.02 -14.84
N PRO A 77 9.41 -6.39 -13.72
CA PRO A 77 9.22 -5.74 -12.42
C PRO A 77 9.46 -4.23 -12.45
N CYS A 78 10.41 -3.74 -13.24
CA CYS A 78 10.75 -2.32 -13.30
C CYS A 78 9.62 -1.52 -13.95
N GLN A 79 9.10 -2.02 -15.08
CA GLN A 79 7.91 -1.46 -15.70
C GLN A 79 6.72 -1.50 -14.75
N ALA A 80 6.48 -2.63 -14.07
CA ALA A 80 5.36 -2.74 -13.15
C ALA A 80 5.41 -1.69 -12.01
N TRP A 81 6.62 -1.44 -11.51
CA TRP A 81 6.89 -0.43 -10.49
C TRP A 81 6.62 0.99 -11.00
N ALA A 82 7.13 1.32 -12.19
CA ALA A 82 6.92 2.62 -12.83
C ALA A 82 5.42 2.88 -13.06
N ASP A 83 4.70 1.92 -13.66
CA ASP A 83 3.29 2.10 -13.99
C ASP A 83 2.40 2.28 -12.74
N VAL A 84 2.75 1.64 -11.62
CA VAL A 84 2.01 1.80 -10.36
C VAL A 84 2.36 3.12 -9.67
N THR A 85 3.60 3.59 -9.81
CA THR A 85 4.02 4.94 -9.40
C THR A 85 3.27 6.03 -10.14
N GLU A 86 3.12 5.89 -11.45
CA GLU A 86 2.33 6.83 -12.24
C GLU A 86 0.85 6.80 -11.88
N ARG A 87 0.29 5.64 -11.53
CA ARG A 87 -1.12 5.50 -11.14
C ARG A 87 -1.42 6.00 -9.73
N LEU A 88 -0.47 5.89 -8.80
CA LEU A 88 -0.66 6.20 -7.37
C LEU A 88 0.46 7.12 -6.84
N PRO A 89 0.70 8.29 -7.45
CA PRO A 89 1.87 9.12 -7.16
C PRO A 89 1.89 9.62 -5.72
N GLN A 90 0.76 10.11 -5.20
CA GLN A 90 0.68 10.57 -3.82
C GLN A 90 0.89 9.47 -2.80
N LEU A 91 0.40 8.25 -3.07
CA LEU A 91 0.63 7.12 -2.17
C LEU A 91 2.14 6.83 -2.09
N ARG A 92 2.82 6.76 -3.24
CA ARG A 92 4.28 6.57 -3.28
C ARG A 92 5.02 7.69 -2.55
N ALA A 93 4.65 8.94 -2.80
CA ALA A 93 5.27 10.10 -2.16
C ALA A 93 5.18 10.08 -0.63
N VAL A 94 4.03 9.65 -0.08
CA VAL A 94 3.87 9.49 1.38
C VAL A 94 4.76 8.37 1.91
N LEU A 95 4.82 7.22 1.22
CA LEU A 95 5.71 6.14 1.63
C LEU A 95 7.18 6.55 1.58
N ASP A 96 7.58 7.30 0.54
CA ASP A 96 8.94 7.84 0.40
C ASP A 96 9.29 8.82 1.51
N ALA A 97 8.37 9.73 1.86
CA ALA A 97 8.56 10.69 2.94
C ALA A 97 8.75 10.01 4.31
N HIS A 98 8.25 8.78 4.47
CA HIS A 98 8.29 8.01 5.72
C HIS A 98 9.22 6.78 5.66
N ALA A 99 10.11 6.67 4.67
CA ALA A 99 10.97 5.48 4.48
C ALA A 99 11.84 5.11 5.70
N GLY A 100 12.08 6.05 6.63
CA GLY A 100 12.81 5.81 7.89
C GLY A 100 11.96 5.26 9.05
N GLU A 101 10.64 5.16 8.88
CA GLU A 101 9.73 4.74 9.96
C GLU A 101 9.83 3.22 10.21
N PRO A 102 10.12 2.77 11.44
CA PRO A 102 10.32 1.34 11.74
C PRO A 102 9.10 0.47 11.41
N ALA A 103 7.89 1.01 11.62
CA ALA A 103 6.65 0.32 11.31
C ALA A 103 6.46 0.12 9.80
N LEU A 104 6.87 1.10 8.99
CA LEU A 104 6.83 0.99 7.54
C LEU A 104 7.88 -0.01 7.03
N ALA A 105 9.13 0.10 7.52
CA ALA A 105 10.19 -0.82 7.14
C ALA A 105 9.82 -2.28 7.42
N GLU A 106 9.17 -2.55 8.55
CA GLU A 106 8.67 -3.88 8.89
C GLU A 106 7.53 -4.33 7.97
N ALA A 107 6.60 -3.44 7.60
CA ALA A 107 5.55 -3.76 6.65
C ALA A 107 6.12 -4.08 5.25
N GLU A 108 7.09 -3.30 4.77
CA GLU A 108 7.73 -3.50 3.47
C GLU A 108 8.55 -4.80 3.42
N ARG A 109 9.28 -5.13 4.50
CA ARG A 109 9.99 -6.43 4.60
C ARG A 109 9.05 -7.60 4.39
N ARG A 110 7.89 -7.61 5.07
CA ARG A 110 6.90 -8.69 4.94
C ARG A 110 6.39 -8.82 3.51
N HIS A 111 6.12 -7.71 2.83
CA HIS A 111 5.65 -7.74 1.44
C HIS A 111 6.74 -8.23 0.47
N GLY A 112 7.99 -7.80 0.66
CA GLY A 112 9.14 -8.29 -0.10
C GLY A 112 9.34 -9.80 0.04
N ASP A 113 9.17 -10.35 1.24
CA ASP A 113 9.26 -11.79 1.47
C ASP A 113 8.10 -12.57 0.80
N VAL A 114 6.87 -12.04 0.82
CA VAL A 114 5.72 -12.63 0.13
C VAL A 114 5.95 -12.67 -1.38
N LEU A 115 6.38 -11.57 -1.99
CA LEU A 115 6.67 -11.53 -3.43
C LEU A 115 7.81 -12.46 -3.81
N ARG A 116 8.89 -12.46 -3.02
CA ARG A 116 10.01 -13.40 -3.24
C ARG A 116 9.57 -14.85 -3.12
N TRP A 117 8.53 -15.15 -2.34
CA TRP A 117 7.95 -16.49 -2.25
C TRP A 117 7.05 -16.80 -3.44
N ILE A 118 6.20 -15.85 -3.88
CA ILE A 118 5.34 -16.01 -5.07
C ILE A 118 6.19 -16.22 -6.32
N LEU A 119 7.16 -15.33 -6.58
CA LEU A 119 8.04 -15.41 -7.75
C LEU A 119 8.94 -16.65 -7.74
N ARG A 120 9.27 -17.22 -6.57
CA ARG A 120 10.02 -18.49 -6.48
C ARG A 120 9.15 -19.74 -6.64
N ARG A 121 7.83 -19.62 -6.54
CA ARG A 121 6.91 -20.76 -6.71
C ARG A 121 6.55 -21.05 -8.17
N GLU A 122 7.09 -20.32 -9.14
CA GLU A 122 7.13 -20.79 -10.52
C GLU A 122 8.27 -21.79 -10.73
N PRO A 123 7.99 -23.09 -10.55
CA PRO A 123 8.41 -24.01 -11.58
C PRO A 123 7.28 -24.96 -12.03
N ARG A 124 7.13 -25.02 -13.37
CA ARG A 124 6.45 -26.04 -14.22
C ARG A 124 5.01 -25.76 -14.64
N GLN A 125 4.86 -25.01 -15.72
CA GLN A 125 4.00 -25.43 -16.84
C GLN A 125 4.86 -25.58 -18.10
N ALA A 126 5.39 -26.78 -18.31
CA ALA A 126 5.80 -27.30 -19.61
C ALA A 126 6.14 -28.79 -19.44
N ALA A 127 5.14 -29.63 -19.62
CA ALA A 127 5.29 -31.03 -20.03
C ALA A 127 3.97 -31.47 -20.66
#